data_AF-A0A2A9HHD4-F1
#
_entry.id   AF-A0A2A9HHD4-F1
#
_cell.length_a   1.000
_cell.length_b   1.000
_cell.length_c   1.000
_cell.angle_alpha   90.00
_cell.angle_beta   90.00
_cell.angle_gamma   90.00
#
_symmetry.space_group_name_H-M   'P 1'
#
loop_
_entity.id
_entity.type
_entity.pdbx_description
1 polymer ?
#
loop_
_entity_poly.entity_id
_entity_poly.type
_entity_poly.pdbx_seq_one_letter_code
_entity_poly.pdbx_strand_id
1 'polypeptide(L)'
;MIVRSLRSPRRLLAAAVFSIVAVSALGFAATNTVPATNAGDGSNTVSGYTISNVHYNLDPANPATANSVTFDISPAVPATGTAAVSFDGGTTWSSSCTTGSTITCTFSTAQPIGAAFTSLRVVAAQ
;
A
#
# COMPACT_ATOMS: atom_id res chain seq x y z
N MET A 1 -65.00 22.91 -36.73
CA MET A 1 -64.88 22.49 -38.16
C MET A 1 -63.40 22.32 -38.53
N ILE A 2 -62.70 21.31 -37.99
CA ILE A 2 -61.22 21.19 -38.20
C ILE A 2 -60.80 19.78 -38.69
N VAL A 3 -61.65 18.76 -38.55
CA VAL A 3 -61.26 17.36 -38.78
C VAL A 3 -61.33 16.92 -40.25
N ARG A 4 -61.96 17.71 -41.15
CA ARG A 4 -62.29 17.24 -42.52
C ARG A 4 -61.11 17.28 -43.50
N SER A 5 -59.99 17.92 -43.17
CA SER A 5 -58.84 18.11 -44.10
C SER A 5 -57.66 17.14 -43.90
N LEU A 6 -57.75 16.23 -42.92
CA LEU A 6 -56.70 15.25 -42.58
C LEU A 6 -56.69 13.98 -43.45
N ARG A 7 -57.63 13.81 -44.37
CA ARG A 7 -57.81 12.56 -45.13
C ARG A 7 -56.79 12.33 -46.26
N SER A 8 -55.88 13.26 -46.53
CA SER A 8 -54.86 13.02 -47.56
C SER A 8 -53.67 12.27 -46.97
N PRO A 9 -53.24 11.14 -47.54
CA PRO A 9 -52.15 10.32 -46.99
C PRO A 9 -50.83 11.09 -46.86
N ARG A 10 -50.59 12.07 -47.75
CA ARG A 10 -49.40 12.95 -47.70
C ARG A 10 -49.34 13.80 -46.43
N ARG A 11 -50.48 14.30 -45.95
CA ARG A 11 -50.54 15.12 -44.73
C ARG A 11 -50.33 14.29 -43.47
N LEU A 12 -50.82 13.05 -43.47
CA LEU A 12 -50.57 12.09 -42.39
C LEU A 12 -49.10 11.68 -42.32
N LEU A 13 -48.46 11.43 -43.47
CA LEU A 13 -47.03 11.14 -43.55
C LEU A 13 -46.19 12.32 -43.04
N ALA A 14 -46.52 13.55 -43.47
CA ALA A 14 -45.82 14.74 -43.01
C ALA A 14 -45.96 14.94 -41.49
N ALA A 15 -47.17 14.75 -40.94
CA ALA A 15 -47.40 14.82 -39.50
C ALA A 15 -46.63 13.74 -38.74
N ALA A 16 -46.60 12.50 -39.24
CA ALA A 16 -45.83 11.42 -38.65
C ALA A 16 -44.32 11.70 -38.66
N VAL A 17 -43.77 12.17 -39.77
CA VAL A 17 -42.34 12.56 -39.87
C VAL A 17 -42.01 13.69 -38.90
N PHE A 18 -42.85 14.74 -38.85
CA PHE A 18 -42.66 15.83 -37.88
C PHE A 18 -42.72 15.36 -36.43
N SER A 19 -43.61 14.41 -36.13
CA SER A 19 -43.74 13.85 -34.79
C SER A 19 -42.50 13.03 -34.41
N ILE A 20 -41.95 12.23 -35.33
CA ILE A 20 -40.72 11.46 -35.12
C ILE A 20 -39.53 12.39 -34.88
N VAL A 21 -39.40 13.48 -35.66
CA VAL A 21 -38.33 14.47 -35.49
C VAL A 21 -38.48 15.26 -34.19
N ALA A 22 -39.71 15.58 -33.77
CA ALA A 22 -39.96 16.27 -32.51
C ALA A 22 -39.61 15.39 -31.29
N VAL A 23 -39.85 14.08 -31.37
CA VAL A 23 -39.54 13.14 -30.28
C VAL A 23 -38.06 12.75 -30.25
N SER A 24 -37.37 12.72 -31.39
CA SER A 24 -35.92 12.44 -31.43
C SER A 24 -35.07 13.53 -30.78
N ALA A 25 -35.55 14.78 -30.74
CA ALA A 25 -34.91 15.88 -30.01
C ALA A 25 -34.94 15.68 -28.47
N LEU A 26 -35.86 14.85 -27.95
CA LEU A 26 -35.94 14.51 -26.53
C LEU A 26 -35.11 13.27 -26.15
N GLY A 27 -34.43 12.65 -27.12
CA GLY A 27 -33.97 11.26 -27.01
C GLY A 27 -32.49 10.99 -26.67
N PHE A 28 -31.59 11.97 -26.63
CA PHE A 28 -30.14 11.63 -26.55
C PHE A 28 -29.35 12.48 -25.58
N ALA A 29 -29.62 12.28 -24.30
CA ALA A 29 -28.57 12.25 -23.29
C ALA A 29 -29.01 11.25 -22.23
N ALA A 30 -28.87 9.95 -22.50
CA ALA A 30 -28.77 8.99 -21.42
C ALA A 30 -27.63 9.50 -20.53
N THR A 31 -27.98 10.05 -19.36
CA THR A 31 -27.00 10.54 -18.39
C THR A 31 -26.28 9.31 -17.86
N ASN A 32 -25.24 8.88 -18.56
CA ASN A 32 -24.28 7.95 -18.01
C ASN A 32 -23.45 8.76 -17.01
N THR A 33 -24.05 8.99 -15.85
CA THR A 33 -23.36 9.58 -14.72
C THR A 33 -22.43 8.50 -14.20
N VAL A 34 -21.16 8.57 -14.60
CA VAL A 34 -20.12 7.78 -13.92
C VAL A 34 -20.03 8.35 -12.50
N PRO A 35 -20.32 7.57 -11.45
CA PRO A 35 -20.16 8.04 -10.09
C PRO A 35 -18.72 8.51 -9.89
N ALA A 36 -18.51 9.55 -9.09
CA ALA A 36 -17.16 9.99 -8.75
C ALA A 36 -16.37 8.81 -8.15
N THR A 37 -15.36 8.33 -8.86
CA THR A 37 -14.41 7.34 -8.38
C THR A 37 -13.12 8.06 -7.99
N ASN A 38 -12.52 7.68 -6.87
CA ASN A 38 -11.19 8.16 -6.50
C ASN A 38 -10.17 7.42 -7.36
N ALA A 39 -9.78 8.01 -8.49
CA ALA A 39 -8.65 7.56 -9.30
C ALA A 39 -7.49 8.54 -9.07
N GLY A 40 -6.38 8.04 -8.52
CA GLY A 40 -5.20 8.84 -8.24
C GLY A 40 -3.94 7.99 -8.24
N ASP A 41 -2.84 8.62 -8.65
CA ASP A 41 -1.48 8.12 -8.50
C ASP A 41 -0.80 8.94 -7.39
N GLY A 42 -0.10 8.28 -6.48
CA GLY A 42 0.57 8.91 -5.35
C GLY A 42 1.94 8.29 -5.12
N SER A 43 2.90 9.10 -4.69
CA SER A 43 4.25 8.65 -4.34
C SER A 43 4.68 9.22 -2.99
N ASN A 44 5.59 8.52 -2.31
CA ASN A 44 6.21 8.98 -1.08
C ASN A 44 7.70 8.65 -1.08
N THR A 45 8.49 9.40 -0.32
CA THR A 45 9.94 9.21 -0.24
C THR A 45 10.26 8.03 0.67
N VAL A 46 11.01 7.05 0.18
CA VAL A 46 11.60 6.00 1.01
C VAL A 46 13.00 6.45 1.41
N SER A 47 13.16 6.82 2.68
CA SER A 47 14.47 7.18 3.25
C SER A 47 15.09 5.99 3.96
N GLY A 48 16.42 5.87 3.91
CA GLY A 48 17.15 4.86 4.65
C GLY A 48 17.25 5.18 6.14
N TYR A 49 17.59 4.17 6.94
CA TYR A 49 17.92 4.32 8.36
C TYR A 49 19.43 4.30 8.55
N THR A 50 19.91 5.11 9.49
CA THR A 50 21.28 5.05 10.00
C THR A 50 21.30 4.16 11.23
N ILE A 51 22.14 3.13 11.21
CA ILE A 51 22.36 2.20 12.33
C ILE A 51 23.70 2.53 12.99
N SER A 52 23.72 2.61 14.33
CA SER A 52 24.93 2.90 15.10
C SER A 52 24.92 2.16 16.45
N ASN A 53 26.04 2.19 17.18
CA ASN A 53 26.17 1.63 18.53
C ASN A 53 25.67 0.18 18.66
N VAL A 54 26.02 -0.68 17.69
CA VAL A 54 25.62 -2.08 17.70
C VAL A 54 26.33 -2.84 18.81
N HIS A 55 25.55 -3.53 19.64
CA HIS A 55 26.01 -4.35 20.75
C HIS A 55 25.32 -5.72 20.73
N TYR A 56 26.11 -6.79 20.69
CA TYR A 56 25.60 -8.17 20.73
C TYR A 56 25.56 -8.66 22.18
N ASN A 57 24.39 -9.07 22.65
CA ASN A 57 24.24 -9.63 23.99
C ASN A 57 24.49 -11.14 23.93
N LEU A 58 25.61 -11.55 24.51
CA LEU A 58 26.00 -12.95 24.61
C LEU A 58 25.02 -13.75 25.47
N ASP A 59 24.83 -15.01 25.13
CA ASP A 59 24.14 -15.95 26.00
C ASP A 59 25.01 -16.24 27.24
N PRO A 60 24.54 -15.96 28.47
CA PRO A 60 25.31 -16.23 29.69
C PRO A 60 25.59 -17.74 29.89
N ALA A 61 24.78 -18.63 29.32
CA ALA A 61 25.02 -20.07 29.38
C ALA A 61 26.08 -20.54 28.37
N ASN A 62 26.24 -19.80 27.26
CA ASN A 62 27.23 -20.08 26.23
C ASN A 62 27.69 -18.78 25.54
N PRO A 63 28.84 -18.21 25.92
CA PRO A 63 29.31 -16.93 25.37
C PRO A 63 29.71 -17.01 23.89
N ALA A 64 29.75 -18.20 23.29
CA ALA A 64 29.94 -18.35 21.84
C ALA A 64 28.66 -18.09 21.03
N THR A 65 27.52 -17.84 21.69
CA THR A 65 26.24 -17.52 21.07
C THR A 65 25.68 -16.19 21.57
N ALA A 66 24.82 -15.54 20.78
CA ALA A 66 24.10 -14.32 21.16
C ALA A 66 22.59 -14.55 21.20
N ASN A 67 21.93 -14.02 22.23
CA ASN A 67 20.47 -14.11 22.40
C ASN A 67 19.76 -12.87 21.83
N SER A 68 20.44 -11.73 21.81
CA SER A 68 19.89 -10.48 21.32
C SER A 68 20.98 -9.55 20.78
N VAL A 69 20.52 -8.50 20.09
CA VAL A 69 21.34 -7.37 19.68
C VAL A 69 20.61 -6.09 20.02
N THR A 70 21.36 -5.12 20.53
CA THR A 70 20.90 -3.75 20.76
C THR A 70 21.65 -2.80 19.84
N PHE A 71 20.96 -1.83 19.24
CA PHE A 71 21.57 -0.80 18.40
C PHE A 71 20.72 0.46 18.41
N ASP A 72 21.33 1.58 18.02
CA ASP A 72 20.62 2.84 17.80
C ASP A 72 20.25 2.99 16.32
N ILE A 73 19.03 3.49 16.08
CA ILE A 73 18.46 3.74 14.76
C ILE A 73 18.00 5.19 14.63
N SER A 74 18.32 5.82 13.50
CA SER A 74 17.85 7.16 13.15
C SER A 74 17.33 7.21 11.71
N PRO A 75 16.11 7.72 11.47
CA PRO A 75 15.14 8.23 12.47
C PRO A 75 14.57 7.11 13.35
N ALA A 76 13.97 7.49 14.49
CA ALA A 76 13.35 6.54 15.41
C ALA A 76 12.21 5.75 14.74
N VAL A 77 12.10 4.47 15.05
CA VAL A 77 10.98 3.64 14.58
C VAL A 77 9.73 4.02 15.39
N PRO A 78 8.62 4.43 14.75
CA PRO A 78 7.40 4.78 15.47
C PRO A 78 6.79 3.56 16.15
N ALA A 79 5.86 3.78 17.09
CA ALA A 79 5.22 2.69 17.84
C ALA A 79 4.42 1.72 16.94
N THR A 80 3.96 2.18 15.78
CA THR A 80 3.28 1.36 14.75
C THR A 80 4.25 0.69 13.78
N GLY A 81 5.52 1.07 13.82
CA GLY A 81 6.56 0.56 12.94
C GLY A 81 7.03 -0.83 13.34
N THR A 82 7.88 -1.40 12.49
CA THR A 82 8.48 -2.72 12.69
C THR A 82 9.96 -2.67 12.39
N ALA A 83 10.73 -3.50 13.09
CA ALA A 83 12.14 -3.73 12.83
C ALA A 83 12.42 -5.23 12.85
N ALA A 84 13.40 -5.66 12.05
CA ALA A 84 13.92 -7.02 12.07
C ALA A 84 15.42 -7.00 11.77
N VAL A 85 16.14 -7.95 12.37
CA VAL A 85 17.58 -8.11 12.19
C VAL A 85 17.91 -9.52 11.73
N SER A 86 18.91 -9.61 10.87
CA SER A 86 19.50 -10.85 10.41
C SER A 86 21.01 -10.78 10.50
N PHE A 87 21.66 -11.90 10.81
CA PHE A 87 23.12 -12.03 10.87
C PHE A 87 23.71 -12.83 9.69
N ASP A 88 22.85 -13.46 8.91
CA ASP A 88 23.20 -14.34 7.78
C ASP A 88 22.75 -13.76 6.42
N GLY A 89 22.58 -12.43 6.35
CA GLY A 89 22.21 -11.72 5.13
C GLY A 89 20.71 -11.76 4.77
N GLY A 90 19.88 -12.34 5.63
CA GLY A 90 18.42 -12.33 5.51
C GLY A 90 17.79 -13.71 5.38
N THR A 91 18.52 -14.77 5.72
CA THR A 91 18.02 -16.15 5.73
C THR A 91 17.27 -16.43 7.04
N THR A 92 17.82 -16.00 8.17
CA THR A 92 17.18 -16.02 9.48
C THR A 92 16.96 -14.61 10.00
N TRP A 93 15.82 -14.40 10.64
CA TRP A 93 15.40 -13.10 11.18
C TRP A 93 15.12 -13.21 12.68
N SER A 94 15.36 -12.12 13.39
CA SER A 94 14.99 -11.95 14.79
C SER A 94 13.51 -12.24 15.02
N SER A 95 13.18 -12.84 16.16
CA SER A 95 11.79 -13.15 16.53
C SER A 95 10.97 -11.91 16.90
N SER A 96 11.61 -10.92 17.53
CA SER A 96 10.97 -9.67 17.91
C SER A 96 12.00 -8.56 18.03
N CYS A 97 11.56 -7.33 17.78
CA CYS A 97 12.34 -6.11 18.00
C CYS A 97 11.47 -5.05 18.70
N THR A 98 12.07 -4.22 19.54
CA THR A 98 11.41 -3.03 20.09
C THR A 98 11.28 -1.91 19.04
N THR A 99 10.53 -0.86 19.36
CA THR A 99 10.45 0.39 18.58
C THR A 99 11.13 1.54 19.33
N GLY A 100 11.29 2.70 18.70
CA GLY A 100 12.01 3.87 19.24
C GLY A 100 13.37 4.14 18.58
N SER A 101 14.22 4.89 19.26
CA SER A 101 15.58 5.23 18.77
C SER A 101 16.62 4.17 19.15
N THR A 102 16.36 3.36 20.17
CA THR A 102 17.22 2.26 20.59
C THR A 102 16.41 0.97 20.46
N ILE A 103 16.86 0.09 19.58
CA ILE A 103 16.17 -1.13 19.22
C ILE A 103 16.89 -2.30 19.87
N THR A 104 16.16 -3.18 20.53
CA THR A 104 16.65 -4.48 20.96
C THR A 104 15.88 -5.56 20.23
N CYS A 105 16.60 -6.43 19.53
CA CYS A 105 16.06 -7.56 18.80
C CYS A 105 16.49 -8.88 19.44
N THR A 106 15.54 -9.78 19.66
CA THR A 106 15.77 -11.10 20.26
C THR A 106 15.65 -12.21 19.22
N PHE A 107 16.29 -13.35 19.49
CA PHE A 107 16.19 -14.56 18.66
C PHE A 107 15.53 -15.68 19.46
N SER A 108 14.73 -16.51 18.80
CA SER A 108 14.09 -17.68 19.42
C SER A 108 15.11 -18.76 19.79
N THR A 109 16.23 -18.81 19.08
CA THR A 109 17.38 -19.65 19.37
C THR A 109 18.64 -18.79 19.41
N ALA A 110 19.55 -19.08 20.34
CA ALA A 110 20.81 -18.37 20.44
C ALA A 110 21.62 -18.55 19.15
N GLN A 111 22.12 -17.46 18.59
CA GLN A 111 22.80 -17.47 17.29
C GLN A 111 24.32 -17.59 17.49
N PRO A 112 25.02 -18.52 16.81
CA PRO A 112 26.45 -18.73 17.00
C PRO A 112 27.29 -17.59 16.41
N ILE A 113 28.09 -16.95 17.27
CA ILE A 113 28.97 -15.84 16.90
C ILE A 113 30.12 -16.39 16.07
N GLY A 114 30.23 -15.91 14.83
CA GLY A 114 31.20 -16.38 13.83
C GLY A 114 30.52 -17.03 12.62
N ALA A 115 30.00 -18.26 12.76
CA ALA A 115 29.41 -19.00 11.64
C ALA A 115 28.10 -18.37 11.12
N ALA A 116 27.28 -17.82 12.03
CA ALA A 116 26.02 -17.16 11.67
C ALA A 116 26.13 -15.63 11.59
N PHE A 117 27.26 -15.03 12.00
CA PHE A 117 27.48 -13.58 12.00
C PHE A 117 28.38 -13.15 10.86
N THR A 118 27.99 -13.50 9.64
CA THR A 118 28.73 -13.13 8.44
C THR A 118 28.38 -11.73 7.95
N SER A 119 27.16 -11.26 8.20
CA SER A 119 26.71 -9.91 7.84
C SER A 119 25.55 -9.44 8.70
N LEU A 120 25.69 -8.29 9.37
CA LEU A 120 24.57 -7.64 10.04
C LEU A 120 23.67 -6.96 9.00
N ARG A 121 22.41 -7.38 8.93
CA ARG A 121 21.36 -6.73 8.15
C ARG A 121 20.25 -6.29 9.07
N VAL A 122 19.92 -5.01 9.00
CA VAL A 122 18.79 -4.41 9.72
C VAL A 122 17.76 -3.94 8.69
N VAL A 123 16.50 -4.28 8.91
CA VAL A 123 15.37 -3.73 8.16
C VAL A 123 14.39 -3.10 9.14
N ALA A 124 13.85 -1.95 8.77
CA ALA A 124 12.83 -1.27 9.56
C ALA A 124 11.82 -0.57 8.64
N ALA A 125 10.59 -0.45 9.12
CA ALA A 125 9.47 0.21 8.45
C ALA A 125 8.66 1.02 9.48
N GLN A 126 8.10 2.14 9.04
CA GLN A 126 7.25 3.01 9.88
C GLN A 126 5.77 2.63 9.80
#